data_AF-A0A7Z7KAS3-F1
#
_entry.id   AF-A0A7Z7KAS3-F1
#
_cell.length_a   1.000
_cell.length_b   1.000
_cell.length_c   1.000
_cell.angle_alpha   90.00
_cell.angle_beta   90.00
_cell.angle_gamma   90.00
#
_symmetry.space_group_name_H-M   'P 1'
#
loop_
_entity.id
_entity.type
_entity.pdbx_description
1 polymer ?
#
loop_
_entity_poly.entity_id
_entity_poly.type
_entity_poly.pdbx_seq_one_letter_code
_entity_poly.pdbx_strand_id
1 'polypeptide(L)' 'MVNELNQEEVLRDKNSKGKDRDWRGRKIMSLKLADVFENLGYKKSMIERVQSCGEVLNFIRHSDGSLKLYGLMSNK' A
#
# COMPACT_ATOMS: atom_id res chain seq x y z
N MET A 1 -20.73 13.46 2.43
CA MET A 1 -21.26 12.16 2.00
C MET A 1 -20.06 11.26 1.76
N VAL A 2 -19.86 10.26 2.62
CA VAL A 2 -18.73 9.34 2.53
C VAL A 2 -19.11 8.32 1.45
N ASN A 3 -18.39 8.32 0.32
CA ASN A 3 -18.55 7.26 -0.67
C ASN A 3 -18.17 5.95 0.02
N GLU A 4 -19.13 5.06 0.20
CA GLU A 4 -18.88 3.68 0.62
C GLU A 4 -18.00 3.04 -0.46
N LEU A 5 -16.72 2.89 -0.15
CA LEU A 5 -15.81 2.12 -1.00
C LEU A 5 -16.34 0.68 -0.98
N ASN A 6 -16.56 0.08 -2.17
CA ASN A 6 -16.93 -1.32 -2.38
C ASN A 6 -15.85 -2.31 -1.84
N GLN A 7 -15.61 -2.30 -0.53
CA GLN A 7 -14.74 -3.25 0.18
C GLN A 7 -15.62 -4.25 0.92
N GLU A 8 -16.53 -4.90 0.21
CA GLU A 8 -17.33 -5.98 0.80
C GLU A 8 -16.46 -7.18 1.19
N GLU A 9 -15.32 -7.40 0.51
CA GLU A 9 -14.31 -8.41 0.89
C GLU A 9 -12.87 -7.86 0.86
N VAL A 10 -12.14 -8.11 1.94
CA VAL A 10 -10.69 -7.85 2.01
C VAL A 10 -9.95 -8.95 1.26
N LEU A 11 -9.26 -8.57 0.17
CA LEU A 11 -8.37 -9.45 -0.57
C LEU A 11 -7.31 -10.07 0.35
N ARG A 12 -7.27 -11.41 0.42
CA ARG A 12 -6.27 -12.16 1.19
C ARG A 12 -5.13 -12.59 0.28
N ASP A 13 -3.98 -11.94 0.41
CA ASP A 13 -2.76 -12.33 -0.29
C ASP A 13 -2.03 -13.44 0.51
N LYS A 14 -2.03 -14.64 -0.07
CA LYS A 14 -1.35 -15.81 0.47
C LYS A 14 -0.28 -16.28 -0.51
N ASN A 15 0.85 -16.74 0.02
CA ASN A 15 1.90 -17.35 -0.81
C ASN A 15 1.49 -18.74 -1.33
N SER A 16 2.34 -19.36 -2.15
CA SER A 16 2.12 -20.71 -2.70
C SER A 16 1.94 -21.82 -1.65
N LYS A 17 2.28 -21.55 -0.38
CA LYS A 17 2.09 -22.46 0.77
C LYS A 17 0.87 -22.08 1.63
N GLY A 18 0.05 -21.12 1.20
CA GLY A 18 -1.14 -20.66 1.92
C GLY A 18 -0.88 -19.71 3.10
N LYS A 19 0.37 -19.31 3.34
CA LYS A 19 0.71 -18.35 4.42
C LYS A 19 0.35 -16.93 3.99
N ASP A 20 -0.38 -16.23 4.87
CA ASP A 20 -0.73 -14.82 4.70
C ASP A 20 0.53 -13.94 4.67
N ARG A 21 0.59 -12.99 3.73
CA ARG A 21 1.72 -12.07 3.62
C ARG A 21 1.70 -10.95 4.67
N ASP A 22 0.57 -10.71 5.32
CA ASP A 22 0.31 -9.67 6.32
C ASP A 22 0.81 -8.28 5.88
N TRP A 23 0.27 -7.80 4.76
CA TRP A 23 0.62 -6.48 4.23
C TRP A 23 0.29 -5.35 5.21
N ARG A 24 -0.79 -5.49 5.99
CA ARG A 24 -1.21 -4.50 6.98
C ARG A 24 -0.18 -4.38 8.10
N GLY A 25 0.23 -5.49 8.71
CA GLY A 25 1.25 -5.50 9.74
C GLY A 25 2.58 -4.95 9.24
N ARG A 26 3.00 -5.34 8.03
CA ARG A 26 4.21 -4.79 7.39
C ARG A 26 4.14 -3.28 7.19
N LYS A 27 3.01 -2.74 6.71
CA LYS A 27 2.83 -1.29 6.55
C LYS A 27 2.94 -0.57 7.89
N ILE A 28 2.29 -1.08 8.94
CA ILE A 28 2.39 -0.53 10.30
C ILE A 28 3.85 -0.51 10.77
N MET A 29 4.61 -1.58 10.53
CA MET A 29 6.03 -1.64 10.89
C MET A 29 6.88 -0.65 10.08
N SER A 30 6.60 -0.46 8.79
CA SER A 30 7.25 0.57 7.98
C SER A 30 6.97 1.98 8.50
N LEU A 31 5.73 2.28 8.89
CA LEU A 31 5.38 3.59 9.49
C LEU A 31 6.15 3.83 10.79
N LYS A 32 6.16 2.85 11.70
CA LYS A 32 6.95 2.94 12.94
C LYS A 32 8.45 3.12 12.68
N LEU A 33 8.97 2.48 11.65
CA LEU A 33 10.38 2.63 11.27
C LEU A 33 10.67 4.04 10.74
N ALA A 34 9.74 4.63 9.99
CA ALA A 34 9.84 6.02 9.55
C ALA A 34 9.92 6.98 10.75
N ASP A 35 9.08 6.79 11.78
CA ASP A 35 9.11 7.58 13.01
C ASP A 35 10.46 7.46 13.74
N VAL A 36 11.04 6.26 13.80
CA VAL A 36 12.37 6.03 14.39
C VAL A 36 13.45 6.75 13.59
N PHE A 37 13.41 6.71 12.26
CA PHE A 37 14.36 7.42 11.40
C PHE A 37 14.25 8.93 11.52
N GLU A 38 13.04 9.46 11.69
CA GLU A 38 12.83 10.87 11.98
C GLU A 38 13.48 11.27 13.31
N ASN A 39 13.22 10.51 14.38
CA ASN A 39 13.81 10.76 15.70
C ASN A 39 15.34 10.68 15.71
N LEU A 40 15.92 9.84 14.87
CA LEU A 40 17.37 9.69 14.72
C LEU A 40 18.01 10.70 13.74
N GLY A 41 17.21 11.58 13.12
CA GLY A 41 17.71 12.63 12.22
C GLY A 41 18.19 12.12 10.86
N TYR A 42 17.65 11.00 10.36
CA TYR A 42 17.96 10.51 9.02
C TYR A 42 17.44 11.47 7.93
N LYS A 43 17.96 11.30 6.71
CA LYS A 43 17.55 12.11 5.56
C LYS A 43 16.04 11.96 5.30
N LYS A 44 15.34 13.08 5.09
CA LYS A 44 13.91 13.12 4.76
C LYS A 44 13.53 12.18 3.61
N SER A 45 14.32 12.16 2.53
CA SER A 45 14.06 11.28 1.39
C SER A 45 14.12 9.78 1.73
N MET A 46 14.85 9.39 2.77
CA MET A 46 14.88 8.01 3.25
C MET A 46 13.63 7.69 4.07
N ILE A 47 13.22 8.61 4.95
CA ILE A 47 11.99 8.52 5.75
C ILE A 47 10.77 8.42 4.83
N GLU A 48 10.67 9.33 3.86
CA GLU A 48 9.60 9.37 2.85
C GLU A 48 9.50 8.06 2.08
N ARG A 49 10.61 7.42 1.69
CA ARG A 49 10.58 6.15 0.94
C ARG A 49 10.06 4.98 1.77
N VAL A 50 10.32 4.98 3.08
CA VAL A 50 9.84 3.94 4.00
C VAL A 50 8.37 4.17 4.33
N GLN A 51 7.98 5.42 4.49
CA GLN A 51 6.60 5.82 4.79
C GLN A 51 5.67 5.63 3.58
N SER A 52 6.07 6.13 2.41
CA SER A 52 5.25 6.23 1.19
C SER A 52 5.42 5.03 0.25
N CYS A 53 5.26 3.81 0.76
CA CYS A 53 5.06 2.66 -0.11
C CYS A 53 3.63 2.66 -0.67
N GLY A 54 3.50 3.03 -1.96
CA GLY A 54 2.36 2.76 -2.86
C GLY A 54 0.97 2.77 -2.24
N GLU A 55 0.39 3.95 -2.09
CA GLU A 55 -0.90 4.12 -1.41
C GLU A 55 -2.09 3.91 -2.32
N VAL A 56 -1.92 4.17 -3.62
CA VAL A 56 -3.00 4.10 -4.60
C VAL A 56 -2.61 3.19 -5.76
N LEU A 57 -3.44 2.20 -6.05
CA LEU A 57 -3.37 1.37 -7.24
C LEU A 57 -4.34 1.93 -8.29
N ASN A 58 -3.83 2.32 -9.45
CA ASN A 58 -4.65 2.79 -10.57
C ASN A 58 -4.94 1.62 -11.52
N PHE A 59 -6.22 1.37 -11.76
CA PHE A 59 -6.66 0.38 -12.73
C PHE A 59 -7.33 1.05 -13.93
N ILE A 60 -7.02 0.59 -15.14
CA ILE A 60 -7.74 0.95 -16.36
C ILE A 60 -8.72 -0.18 -16.67
N ARG A 61 -9.97 0.19 -17.00
CA ARG A 61 -11.00 -0.75 -17.44
C ARG A 61 -10.91 -1.01 -18.94
N HIS A 62 -10.87 -2.27 -19.33
CA HIS A 62 -10.93 -2.71 -20.72
C HIS A 62 -12.37 -2.88 -21.21
N SER A 63 -12.54 -2.99 -22.53
CA SER A 63 -13.85 -3.14 -23.18
C SER A 63 -14.61 -4.41 -22.79
N ASP A 64 -13.89 -5.47 -22.38
CA ASP A 64 -14.43 -6.71 -21.84
C ASP A 64 -14.82 -6.63 -20.35
N GLY A 65 -14.64 -5.46 -19.73
CA GLY A 65 -14.93 -5.20 -18.32
C GLY A 65 -13.78 -5.54 -17.37
N SER A 66 -12.68 -6.14 -17.83
CA SER A 66 -11.52 -6.46 -17.00
C SER A 66 -10.77 -5.20 -16.54
N LEU A 67 -10.10 -5.29 -15.38
CA LEU A 67 -9.28 -4.22 -14.82
C LEU A 67 -7.81 -4.58 -14.93
N LYS A 68 -7.01 -3.71 -15.56
CA LYS A 68 -5.56 -3.85 -15.65
C LYS A 68 -4.86 -2.80 -14.81
N LEU A 69 -3.93 -3.23 -13.96
CA LEU A 69 -3.09 -2.33 -13.19
C LEU A 69 -2.24 -1.48 -14.15
N TYR A 70 -2.41 -0.17 -14.07
CA TYR A 70 -1.69 0.80 -14.89
C TYR A 70 -0.50 1.40 -14.13
N GLY A 71 -0.64 1.62 -12.82
CA GLY A 71 0.42 2.18 -12.02
C GLY A 71 0.12 2.20 -10.53
N LEU A 72 1.18 2.43 -9.76
CA LEU A 72 1.17 2.64 -8.33
C LEU A 72 1.56 4.10 -8.06
N MET A 73 0.71 4.84 -7.34
CA MET A 73 1.02 6.20 -6.91
C MET A 73 1.23 6.23 -5.40
N SER A 74 2.17 7.06 -4.97
CA SER A 74 2.27 7.51 -3.58
C SER A 74 1.75 8.94 -3.54
N ASN A 75 0.79 9.25 -2.66
CA ASN A 75 0.43 10.64 -2.45
C ASN A 75 1.67 11.33 -1.87
N LYS A 76 2.10 12.41 -2.52
CA LYS A 76 3.14 13.31 -2.02
C LYS A 76 2.52 14.37 -1.13
#